data_AF-A0A068RM10-F1
#
_entry.id   AF-A0A068RM10-F1
#
_cell.length_a   1.000
_cell.length_b   1.000
_cell.length_c   1.000
_cell.angle_alpha   90.00
_cell.angle_beta   90.00
_cell.angle_gamma   90.00
#
_symmetry.space_group_name_H-M   'P 1'
#
loop_
_entity.id
_entity.type
_entity.pdbx_description
1 polymer ?
#
loop_
_entity_poly.entity_id
_entity_poly.type
_entity_poly.pdbx_seq_one_letter_code
_entity_poly.pdbx_strand_id
1 'polypeptide(L)'
;MSHDQQDNPPAWAMALIERLQALESQQQQQHQQQPGSNADESMEESINDPFISTRSPETDLHLYPEFKAALPGVDQDFFRRPLPEAERRRFLADCPRNLAREYLPPVLNDIPVSRSPIT
;
A
#
# COMPACT_ATOMS: atom_id res chain seq x y z
N MET A 1 43.02 -31.27 -8.25
CA MET A 1 43.36 -29.86 -7.93
C MET A 1 42.06 -29.19 -7.52
N SER A 2 41.78 -29.22 -6.22
CA SER A 2 40.60 -28.57 -5.63
C SER A 2 40.87 -27.07 -5.65
N HIS A 3 40.08 -26.32 -6.41
CA HIS A 3 40.06 -24.88 -6.28
C HIS A 3 39.15 -24.57 -5.09
N ASP A 4 39.74 -24.30 -3.94
CA ASP A 4 39.08 -23.58 -2.85
C ASP A 4 38.76 -22.17 -3.38
N GLN A 5 37.56 -22.02 -3.94
CA GLN A 5 36.99 -20.73 -4.28
C GLN A 5 36.74 -20.02 -2.93
N GLN A 6 37.64 -19.12 -2.58
CA GLN A 6 37.50 -18.30 -1.38
C GLN A 6 36.28 -17.40 -1.56
N ASP A 7 35.15 -17.82 -1.00
CA ASP A 7 33.88 -17.09 -0.87
C ASP A 7 34.05 -15.87 0.06
N ASN A 8 34.97 -14.98 -0.29
CA ASN A 8 35.10 -13.70 0.39
C ASN A 8 34.14 -12.71 -0.29
N PRO A 9 33.13 -12.17 0.43
CA PRO A 9 32.22 -11.21 -0.15
C PRO A 9 33.00 -10.01 -0.71
N PRO A 10 32.62 -9.49 -1.89
CA PRO A 10 33.25 -8.31 -2.47
C PRO A 10 33.08 -7.11 -1.53
N ALA A 11 34.00 -6.14 -1.60
CA ALA A 11 34.05 -5.00 -0.68
C ALA A 11 32.71 -4.22 -0.58
N TRP A 12 31.96 -4.13 -1.69
CA TRP A 12 30.64 -3.48 -1.70
C TRP A 12 29.62 -4.23 -0.85
N ALA A 13 29.69 -5.56 -0.78
CA ALA A 13 28.76 -6.38 0.00
C ALA A 13 29.01 -6.17 1.50
N MET A 14 30.28 -6.12 1.91
CA MET A 14 30.66 -5.80 3.28
C MET A 14 30.22 -4.38 3.69
N ALA A 15 30.43 -3.39 2.81
CA ALA A 15 29.98 -2.01 3.06
C ALA A 15 28.44 -1.91 3.19
N LEU A 16 27.71 -2.73 2.44
CA LEU A 16 26.26 -2.78 2.51
C LEU A 16 25.78 -3.42 3.82
N ILE A 17 26.42 -4.51 4.24
CA ILE A 17 26.17 -5.18 5.52
C ILE A 17 26.44 -4.21 6.69
N GLU A 18 27.55 -3.50 6.66
CA GLU A 18 27.90 -2.51 7.70
C GLU A 18 26.85 -1.39 7.78
N ARG A 19 26.39 -0.88 6.63
CA ARG A 19 25.33 0.14 6.59
C ARG A 19 23.99 -0.37 7.13
N LEU A 20 23.63 -1.62 6.82
CA LEU A 20 22.42 -2.25 7.36
C LEU A 20 22.51 -2.41 8.88
N GLN A 21 23.64 -2.87 9.40
CA GLN A 21 23.87 -2.98 10.85
C GLN A 21 23.81 -1.62 11.56
N ALA A 22 24.36 -0.57 10.94
CA ALA A 22 24.30 0.79 11.48
C ALA A 22 22.85 1.32 11.54
N LEU A 23 22.05 1.05 10.50
CA LEU A 23 20.62 1.43 10.45
C LEU A 23 19.80 0.66 11.49
N GLU A 24 20.04 -0.64 11.64
CA GLU A 24 19.36 -1.46 12.65
C GLU A 24 19.69 -0.96 14.07
N SER A 25 20.96 -0.67 14.34
CA SER A 25 21.41 -0.11 15.63
C SER A 25 20.73 1.23 15.93
N GLN A 26 20.58 2.09 14.91
CA GLN A 26 19.89 3.37 15.02
C GLN A 26 18.39 3.17 15.32
N GLN A 27 17.73 2.22 14.66
CA GLN A 27 16.31 1.92 14.88
C GLN A 27 16.05 1.36 16.28
N GLN A 28 16.93 0.49 16.79
CA GLN A 28 16.82 -0.06 18.15
C GLN A 28 16.99 1.02 19.22
N GLN A 29 17.90 1.99 19.02
CA GLN A 29 18.01 3.16 19.90
C GLN A 29 16.75 4.04 19.91
N GLN A 30 16.07 4.19 18.77
CA GLN A 30 14.79 4.91 18.74
C GLN A 30 13.69 4.15 19.49
N HIS A 31 13.64 2.82 19.38
CA HIS A 31 12.65 2.01 20.08
C HIS A 31 12.85 1.97 21.61
N GLN A 32 14.10 2.08 22.11
CA GLN A 32 14.36 2.14 23.55
C GLN A 32 13.93 3.46 24.22
N GLN A 33 13.63 4.51 23.45
CA GLN A 33 13.09 5.77 23.99
C GLN A 33 11.56 5.82 24.03
N GLN A 34 10.87 4.78 23.53
CA GLN A 34 9.43 4.67 23.72
C GLN A 34 9.15 3.84 24.98
N PRO A 35 8.33 4.32 25.93
CA PRO A 35 7.89 3.49 27.03
C PRO A 35 7.08 2.33 26.45
N GLY A 36 7.60 1.10 26.64
CA GLY A 36 7.01 -0.10 26.09
C GLY A 36 5.60 -0.36 26.62
N SER A 37 4.63 -0.45 25.73
CA SER A 37 3.35 -1.10 25.98
C SER A 37 3.24 -2.33 25.08
N ASN A 38 2.92 -3.44 25.73
CA ASN A 38 2.92 -4.80 25.20
C ASN A 38 2.02 -4.96 23.97
N ALA A 39 2.39 -5.92 23.12
CA ALA A 39 1.68 -6.32 21.92
C ALA A 39 0.21 -6.67 22.19
N ASP A 40 -0.71 -5.80 21.79
CA ASP A 40 -2.06 -6.16 21.30
C ASP A 40 -2.85 -5.01 20.63
N GLU A 41 -2.31 -3.80 20.52
CA GLU A 41 -3.05 -2.67 19.93
C GLU A 41 -2.12 -1.81 19.06
N SER A 42 -2.13 -2.03 17.73
CA SER A 42 -1.38 -1.16 16.82
C SER A 42 -2.07 -1.01 15.46
N MET A 43 -3.20 -0.30 15.45
CA MET A 43 -3.59 0.49 14.28
C MET A 43 -4.24 1.81 14.70
N GLU A 44 -3.70 2.44 15.75
CA GLU A 44 -4.08 3.78 16.18
C GLU A 44 -2.82 4.61 16.43
N GLU A 45 -1.86 4.55 15.50
CA GLU A 45 -0.84 5.58 15.45
C GLU A 45 -1.55 6.87 15.04
N SER A 46 -1.63 7.81 15.98
CA SER A 46 -2.49 8.99 15.95
C SER A 46 -2.46 9.68 14.59
N ILE A 47 -3.49 9.46 13.78
CA ILE A 47 -3.79 10.28 12.61
C ILE A 47 -4.35 11.59 13.16
N ASN A 48 -3.47 12.43 13.72
CA ASN A 48 -3.79 13.80 14.10
C ASN A 48 -3.73 14.69 12.84
N ASP A 49 -4.49 14.30 11.83
CA ASP A 49 -4.72 15.10 10.63
C ASP A 49 -5.92 16.01 10.92
N PRO A 50 -5.75 17.35 10.90
CA PRO A 50 -6.85 18.29 11.18
C PRO A 50 -8.00 18.21 10.18
N PHE A 51 -7.82 17.52 9.05
CA PHE A 51 -8.86 17.28 8.04
C PHE A 51 -9.54 15.91 8.18
N ILE A 52 -9.06 15.04 9.08
CA ILE A 52 -9.65 13.73 9.36
C ILE A 52 -10.50 13.85 10.63
N SER A 53 -11.81 13.74 10.46
CA SER A 53 -12.76 13.71 11.57
C SER A 53 -13.29 12.30 11.77
N THR A 54 -13.40 11.86 13.02
CA THR A 54 -14.05 10.59 13.36
C THR A 54 -15.53 10.68 13.02
N ARG A 55 -16.08 9.65 12.37
CA ARG A 55 -17.52 9.58 12.14
C ARG A 55 -18.26 9.39 13.47
N SER A 56 -19.29 10.19 13.70
CA SER A 56 -20.21 9.97 14.81
C SER A 56 -21.01 8.67 14.57
N PRO A 57 -21.19 7.81 15.58
CA PRO A 57 -21.96 6.57 15.41
C PRO A 57 -23.43 6.82 15.02
N GLU A 58 -23.96 8.01 15.29
CA GLU A 58 -25.31 8.42 14.88
C GLU A 58 -25.46 8.58 13.36
N THR A 59 -24.37 8.78 12.61
CA THR A 59 -24.38 8.79 11.14
C THR A 59 -24.17 7.40 10.53
N ASP A 60 -23.98 6.36 11.34
CA ASP A 60 -23.84 5.01 10.81
C ASP A 60 -25.18 4.47 10.32
N LEU A 61 -25.14 3.85 9.14
CA LEU A 61 -26.31 3.26 8.52
C LEU A 61 -26.62 1.92 9.20
N HIS A 62 -27.65 1.91 10.03
CA HIS A 62 -28.20 0.66 10.57
C HIS A 62 -29.13 0.01 9.55
N LEU A 63 -28.71 -1.15 9.04
CA LEU A 63 -29.47 -1.90 8.05
C LEU A 63 -30.60 -2.71 8.73
N TYR A 64 -31.79 -2.65 8.14
CA TYR A 64 -32.93 -3.45 8.58
C TYR A 64 -32.68 -4.97 8.41
N PRO A 65 -33.24 -5.83 9.26
CA PRO A 65 -33.06 -7.28 9.16
C PRO A 65 -33.44 -7.86 7.79
N GLU A 66 -34.51 -7.36 7.19
CA GLU A 66 -34.99 -7.79 5.87
C GLU A 66 -33.99 -7.44 4.76
N PHE A 67 -33.32 -6.29 4.90
CA PHE A 67 -32.29 -5.85 3.96
C PHE A 67 -31.05 -6.74 4.04
N LYS A 68 -30.63 -7.10 5.25
CA LYS A 68 -29.53 -8.05 5.46
C LYS A 68 -29.86 -9.43 4.92
N ALA A 69 -31.10 -9.88 5.06
CA ALA A 69 -31.56 -11.16 4.51
C ALA A 69 -31.59 -11.17 2.98
N ALA A 70 -31.98 -10.06 2.34
CA ALA A 70 -31.98 -9.92 0.89
C ALA A 70 -30.57 -9.81 0.31
N LEU A 71 -29.62 -9.22 1.06
CA LEU A 71 -28.25 -8.99 0.64
C LEU A 71 -27.25 -9.53 1.68
N PRO A 72 -26.99 -10.86 1.72
CA PRO A 72 -26.11 -11.47 2.71
C PRO A 72 -24.64 -11.02 2.61
N GLY A 73 -24.26 -10.37 1.50
CA GLY A 73 -22.95 -9.78 1.30
C GLY A 73 -22.82 -8.33 1.80
N VAL A 74 -23.88 -7.72 2.35
CA VAL A 74 -23.86 -6.30 2.72
C VAL A 74 -22.95 -5.97 3.91
N ASP A 75 -22.87 -6.88 4.88
CA ASP A 75 -21.94 -6.76 6.01
C ASP A 75 -20.50 -7.15 5.59
N GLN A 76 -20.31 -7.68 4.37
CA GLN A 76 -18.99 -7.97 3.82
C GLN A 76 -18.48 -6.74 3.07
N ASP A 77 -17.25 -6.34 3.38
CA ASP A 77 -16.64 -5.14 2.82
C ASP A 77 -16.46 -5.27 1.30
N PHE A 78 -17.33 -4.58 0.54
CA PHE A 78 -17.40 -4.61 -0.93
C PHE A 78 -16.06 -4.23 -1.58
N PHE A 79 -15.29 -3.37 -0.91
CA PHE A 79 -14.03 -2.85 -1.42
C PHE A 79 -12.80 -3.67 -1.01
N ARG A 80 -12.93 -4.57 -0.03
CA ARG A 80 -11.78 -5.35 0.49
C ARG A 80 -11.60 -6.72 -0.15
N ARG A 81 -12.48 -7.13 -1.05
CA ARG A 81 -12.24 -8.29 -1.91
C ARG A 81 -11.97 -7.81 -3.34
N PRO A 82 -10.75 -7.32 -3.63
CA PRO A 82 -10.38 -7.06 -5.01
C PRO A 82 -10.58 -8.35 -5.81
N LEU A 83 -11.29 -8.24 -6.94
CA LEU A 83 -11.46 -9.36 -7.85
C LEU A 83 -10.08 -9.90 -8.24
N PRO A 84 -9.90 -11.23 -8.30
CA PRO A 84 -8.72 -11.82 -8.92
C PRO A 84 -8.49 -11.20 -10.30
N GLU A 85 -7.23 -10.97 -10.68
CA GLU A 85 -6.87 -10.28 -11.93
C GLU A 85 -7.52 -10.92 -13.17
N ALA A 86 -7.73 -12.25 -13.16
CA ALA A 86 -8.43 -12.95 -14.23
C ALA A 86 -9.92 -12.58 -14.30
N GLU A 87 -10.60 -12.51 -13.17
CA GLU A 87 -12.02 -12.14 -13.09
C GLU A 87 -12.22 -10.65 -13.37
N ARG A 88 -11.33 -9.79 -12.87
CA ARG A 88 -11.32 -8.37 -13.17
C ARG A 88 -11.22 -8.11 -14.68
N ARG A 89 -10.31 -8.80 -15.37
CA ARG A 89 -10.16 -8.70 -16.83
C ARG A 89 -11.39 -9.20 -17.59
N ARG A 90 -12.02 -10.29 -17.14
CA ARG A 90 -13.26 -10.81 -17.72
C ARG A 90 -14.41 -9.80 -17.59
N PHE A 91 -14.63 -9.29 -16.38
CA PHE A 91 -15.66 -8.29 -16.11
C PHE A 91 -15.49 -7.03 -16.97
N LEU A 92 -14.25 -6.54 -17.13
CA LEU A 92 -13.96 -5.38 -17.98
C LEU A 92 -14.16 -5.68 -19.47
N ALA A 93 -13.90 -6.92 -19.92
CA ALA A 93 -14.12 -7.33 -21.30
C ALA A 93 -15.62 -7.50 -21.63
N ASP A 94 -16.42 -7.93 -20.66
CA ASP A 94 -17.88 -8.10 -20.80
C ASP A 94 -18.62 -6.75 -20.78
N CYS A 95 -17.99 -5.70 -20.25
CA CYS A 95 -18.58 -4.37 -20.21
C CYS A 95 -18.74 -3.81 -21.63
N PRO A 96 -19.95 -3.41 -22.06
CA PRO A 96 -20.16 -2.84 -23.38
C PRO A 96 -19.27 -1.61 -23.58
N ARG A 97 -18.49 -1.60 -24.66
CA ARG A 97 -17.70 -0.42 -25.00
C ARG A 97 -18.64 0.74 -25.26
N ASN A 98 -18.46 1.85 -24.54
CA ASN A 98 -19.26 3.05 -24.77
C ASN A 98 -18.87 3.67 -26.12
N LEU A 99 -19.58 3.31 -27.18
CA LEU A 99 -19.33 3.81 -28.54
C LEU A 99 -19.78 5.26 -28.73
N ALA A 100 -20.63 5.79 -27.84
CA ALA A 100 -21.10 7.16 -27.88
C ALA A 100 -20.08 8.17 -27.30
N ARG A 101 -19.12 7.70 -26.49
CA ARG A 101 -17.99 8.51 -26.04
C ARG A 101 -16.81 8.29 -26.95
N GLU A 102 -16.69 9.15 -27.95
CA GLU A 102 -15.41 9.42 -28.57
C GLU A 102 -14.59 10.26 -27.57
N TYR A 103 -13.81 9.59 -26.74
CA TYR A 103 -12.95 10.28 -25.77
C TYR A 103 -11.80 10.96 -26.51
N LEU A 104 -11.82 12.28 -26.55
CA LEU A 104 -10.67 13.09 -26.92
C LEU A 104 -9.82 13.30 -25.67
N PRO A 105 -8.66 12.64 -25.53
CA PRO A 105 -7.81 12.82 -24.36
C PRO A 105 -7.38 14.29 -24.23
N PRO A 106 -7.26 14.82 -23.00
CA PRO A 106 -6.75 16.16 -22.80
C PRO A 106 -5.33 16.26 -23.34
N VAL A 107 -5.01 17.40 -23.96
CA VAL A 107 -3.65 17.72 -24.36
C VAL A 107 -2.82 17.84 -23.08
N LEU A 108 -1.83 16.95 -22.92
CA LEU A 108 -0.89 17.05 -21.82
C LEU A 108 0.04 18.23 -22.08
N ASN A 109 0.28 19.05 -21.05
CA ASN A 109 1.32 20.07 -21.13
C ASN A 109 2.68 19.37 -21.21
N ASP A 110 3.52 19.81 -22.15
CA ASP A 110 4.93 19.44 -22.18
C ASP A 110 5.62 20.07 -20.97
N ILE A 111 5.63 19.34 -19.85
CA ILE A 111 6.52 19.65 -18.73
C ILE A 111 7.92 19.19 -19.13
N PRO A 112 8.89 20.10 -19.35
CA PRO A 112 10.25 19.72 -19.66
C PRO A 112 10.82 19.00 -18.43
N VAL A 113 10.89 17.67 -18.50
CA VAL A 113 11.67 16.88 -17.56
C VAL A 113 13.12 17.17 -17.90
N SER A 114 13.77 18.05 -17.13
CA SER A 114 15.20 18.32 -17.25
C SER A 114 15.97 17.02 -16.99
N ARG A 115 16.21 16.25 -18.04
CA ARG A 115 17.14 15.12 -18.01
C ARG A 115 18.54 15.72 -18.11
N SER A 116 19.15 15.99 -16.98
CA SER A 116 20.59 16.21 -16.91
C SER A 116 21.29 14.92 -17.39
N PRO A 117 22.21 14.97 -18.37
CA PRO A 117 22.99 13.80 -18.75
C PRO A 117 23.96 13.45 -17.62
N ILE A 118 23.92 12.20 -17.16
CA ILE A 118 24.96 11.61 -16.32
C ILE A 118 26.20 11.48 -17.21
N THR A 119 27.29 12.15 -16.82
CA THR A 119 28.62 12.07 -17.44
C THR A 119 29.34 10.81 -16.96
#